data_AF-A0A8J7KYE4-F1
#
_entry.id   AF-A0A8J7KYE4-F1
#
_cell.length_a   1.000
_cell.length_b   1.000
_cell.length_c   1.000
_cell.angle_alpha   90.00
_cell.angle_beta   90.00
_cell.angle_gamma   90.00
#
_symmetry.space_group_name_H-M   'P 1'
#
loop_
_entity.id
_entity.type
_entity.pdbx_description
1 polymer ?
#
loop_
_entity_poly.entity_id
_entity_poly.type
_entity_poly.pdbx_seq_one_letter_code
_entity_poly.pdbx_strand_id
1 'polypeptide(L)'
;MNKPSCEHLEVPRNLDLQKWLGQQAKKNQLNYLLGHAEDGVIWGKFLQDGSLITSDSVFSQFAKLRSCTLQQCRAFGENAEVMLWQSDEGFKARLIKDEHLKREDYIPEDQILLGTQAEKVRDYFTLVSDGSQGLRHAVPLVDIEFDKNSGKTYRPLRLSVRHYIDCEQETGLAHIYLSRLVKLTTEKELAHAAKTYS
;
A
#
# COMPACT_ATOMS: atom_id res chain seq x y z
N MET A 1 -14.34 -11.87 19.80
CA MET A 1 -13.86 -11.63 18.43
C MET A 1 -12.69 -10.69 18.50
N ASN A 2 -11.51 -11.12 18.05
CA ASN A 2 -10.32 -10.28 18.02
C ASN A 2 -10.43 -9.38 16.78
N LYS A 3 -10.99 -8.18 16.95
CA LYS A 3 -11.04 -7.17 15.89
C LYS A 3 -9.77 -6.31 15.93
N PRO A 4 -9.28 -5.80 14.78
CA PRO A 4 -8.27 -4.76 14.78
C PRO A 4 -8.76 -3.52 15.53
N SER A 5 -7.84 -2.76 16.12
CA SER A 5 -8.16 -1.41 16.59
C SER A 5 -8.39 -0.52 15.38
N CYS A 6 -9.49 0.24 15.39
CA CYS A 6 -9.83 1.20 14.35
C CYS A 6 -10.16 2.53 15.01
N GLU A 7 -9.36 3.55 14.71
CA GLU A 7 -9.43 4.86 15.35
C GLU A 7 -9.56 5.95 14.28
N HIS A 8 -10.47 6.90 14.47
CA HIS A 8 -10.49 8.11 13.67
C HIS A 8 -9.30 9.00 14.05
N LEU A 9 -8.63 9.53 13.04
CA LEU A 9 -7.56 10.51 13.25
C LEU A 9 -8.08 11.90 12.94
N GLU A 10 -7.73 12.86 13.79
CA GLU A 10 -7.95 14.27 13.50
C GLU A 10 -7.07 14.71 12.32
N VAL A 11 -7.71 15.31 11.33
CA VAL A 11 -7.04 15.89 10.17
C VAL A 11 -7.06 17.41 10.32
N PRO A 12 -5.90 18.07 10.42
CA PRO A 12 -5.84 19.53 10.52
C PRO A 12 -6.48 20.21 9.31
N ARG A 13 -7.19 21.33 9.52
CA ARG A 13 -7.79 22.11 8.42
C ARG A 13 -6.74 22.59 7.40
N ASN A 14 -5.59 23.04 7.89
CA ASN A 14 -4.44 23.43 7.05
C ASN A 14 -3.49 22.24 6.93
N LEU A 15 -3.88 21.26 6.11
CA LEU A 15 -3.15 20.01 5.96
C LEU A 15 -1.94 20.17 5.04
N ASP A 16 -0.75 20.11 5.63
CA ASP A 16 0.47 19.75 4.89
C ASP A 16 0.53 18.22 4.77
N LEU A 17 0.12 17.72 3.59
CA LEU A 17 -0.02 16.28 3.35
C LEU A 17 1.26 15.49 3.62
N GLN A 18 2.39 15.95 3.08
CA GLN A 18 3.65 15.19 3.19
C GLN A 18 4.11 15.14 4.64
N LYS A 19 4.06 16.27 5.34
CA LYS A 19 4.45 16.35 6.74
C LYS A 19 3.54 15.52 7.63
N TRP A 20 2.22 15.62 7.44
CA TRP A 20 1.25 14.86 8.24
C TRP A 20 1.40 13.36 8.01
N LEU A 21 1.49 12.91 6.74
CA LEU A 21 1.72 11.51 6.41
C LEU A 21 3.05 10.99 6.97
N GLY A 22 4.12 11.78 6.88
CA GLY A 22 5.42 11.43 7.45
C GLY A 22 5.39 11.25 8.97
N GLN A 23 4.66 12.11 9.69
CA GLN A 23 4.43 11.95 11.13
C GLN A 23 3.67 10.66 11.46
N GLN A 24 2.60 10.36 10.69
CA GLN A 24 1.86 9.11 10.87
C GLN A 24 2.71 7.88 10.56
N ALA A 25 3.55 7.95 9.52
CA ALA A 25 4.45 6.88 9.14
C ALA A 25 5.46 6.58 10.23
N LYS A 26 6.09 7.61 10.79
CA LYS A 26 7.04 7.45 11.91
C LYS A 26 6.37 6.89 13.15
N LYS A 27 5.20 7.40 13.53
CA LYS A 27 4.46 6.97 14.72
C LYS A 27 4.00 5.51 14.63
N ASN A 28 3.64 5.04 13.43
CA ASN A 28 3.02 3.73 13.22
C ASN A 28 3.89 2.76 12.39
N GLN A 29 5.17 3.09 12.15
CA GLN A 29 6.13 2.27 11.40
C GLN A 29 5.63 1.89 9.99
N LEU A 30 5.06 2.87 9.27
CA LEU A 30 4.55 2.68 7.92
C LEU A 30 5.69 2.78 6.91
N ASN A 31 5.67 1.91 5.90
CA ASN A 31 6.77 1.77 4.95
C ASN A 31 6.45 2.34 3.57
N TYR A 32 5.18 2.29 3.18
CA TYR A 32 4.73 2.56 1.83
C TYR A 32 3.49 3.47 1.83
N LEU A 33 3.31 4.18 0.73
CA LEU A 33 2.12 4.97 0.42
C LEU A 33 1.56 4.52 -0.93
N LEU A 34 0.25 4.28 -0.99
CA LEU A 34 -0.50 4.11 -2.24
C LEU A 34 -1.63 5.14 -2.27
N GLY A 35 -1.54 6.10 -3.18
CA GLY A 35 -2.53 7.15 -3.42
C GLY A 35 -3.26 6.98 -4.74
N HIS A 36 -4.52 7.39 -4.76
CA HIS A 36 -5.33 7.55 -5.96
C HIS A 36 -5.70 9.03 -6.06
N ALA A 37 -5.25 9.66 -7.14
CA ALA A 37 -5.59 11.02 -7.50
C ALA A 37 -6.35 11.03 -8.83
N GLU A 38 -7.00 12.15 -9.12
CA GLU A 38 -7.70 12.37 -10.39
C GLU A 38 -6.81 12.15 -11.62
N ASP A 39 -5.51 12.44 -11.48
CA ASP A 39 -4.51 12.34 -12.54
C ASP A 39 -3.64 11.07 -12.47
N GLY A 40 -3.93 10.15 -11.56
CA GLY A 40 -3.33 8.81 -11.57
C GLY A 40 -3.00 8.23 -10.19
N VAL A 41 -2.24 7.14 -10.23
CA VAL A 41 -1.76 6.43 -9.04
C VAL A 41 -0.45 7.05 -8.55
N ILE A 42 -0.36 7.22 -7.23
CA ILE A 42 0.81 7.76 -6.55
C ILE A 42 1.41 6.66 -5.69
N TRP A 43 2.66 6.32 -5.91
CA TRP A 43 3.41 5.48 -4.99
C TRP A 43 4.32 6.32 -4.13
N GLY A 44 4.57 5.87 -2.90
CA GLY A 44 5.55 6.49 -2.02
C GLY A 44 6.28 5.51 -1.12
N LYS A 45 7.49 5.88 -0.74
CA LYS A 45 8.32 5.19 0.24
C LYS A 45 8.56 6.14 1.41
N PHE A 46 8.25 5.68 2.61
CA PHE A 46 8.69 6.35 3.83
C PHE A 46 10.10 5.89 4.22
N LEU A 47 10.93 6.85 4.59
CA LEU A 47 12.24 6.63 5.19
C LEU A 47 12.14 6.60 6.73
N GLN A 48 13.20 6.14 7.40
CA GLN A 48 13.20 5.97 8.86
C GLN A 48 13.01 7.29 9.64
N ASP A 49 13.40 8.41 9.05
CA ASP A 49 13.21 9.75 9.65
C ASP A 49 11.76 10.26 9.53
N GLY A 50 10.92 9.59 8.74
CA GLY A 50 9.55 9.99 8.41
C GLY A 50 9.43 10.74 7.09
N SER A 51 10.54 10.96 6.37
CA SER A 51 10.52 11.60 5.05
C SER A 51 9.82 10.72 4.03
N LEU A 52 8.97 11.33 3.19
CA LEU A 52 8.24 10.65 2.13
C LEU A 52 8.86 10.97 0.77
N ILE A 53 9.31 9.93 0.06
CA ILE A 53 9.70 10.01 -1.35
C ILE A 53 8.55 9.47 -2.19
N THR A 54 8.07 10.25 -3.17
CA THR A 54 6.98 9.86 -4.07
C THR A 54 7.51 9.47 -5.45
N SER A 55 6.74 8.69 -6.20
CA SER A 55 7.10 8.28 -7.55
C SER A 55 7.38 9.45 -8.49
N ASP A 56 6.69 10.59 -8.33
CA ASP A 56 6.88 11.77 -9.19
C ASP A 56 8.21 12.49 -8.96
N SER A 57 8.74 12.48 -7.73
CA SER A 57 10.03 13.12 -7.44
C SER A 57 11.20 12.34 -8.03
N VAL A 58 11.03 11.03 -8.23
CA VAL A 58 12.02 10.14 -8.86
C VAL A 58 11.85 10.07 -10.38
N PHE A 59 10.59 10.03 -10.83
CA PHE A 59 10.16 9.90 -12.22
C PHE A 59 9.02 10.90 -12.50
N SER A 60 9.37 12.05 -13.07
CA SER A 60 8.49 13.23 -13.20
C SER A 60 7.22 13.04 -14.03
N GLN A 61 7.07 11.90 -14.73
CA GLN A 61 5.87 11.57 -15.50
C GLN A 61 4.69 11.09 -14.65
N PHE A 62 4.87 10.78 -13.37
CA PHE A 62 3.78 10.28 -12.50
C PHE A 62 3.04 11.39 -11.77
N ALA A 63 1.82 11.06 -11.32
CA ALA A 63 0.97 11.95 -10.55
C ALA A 63 1.67 12.42 -9.27
N LYS A 64 1.49 13.70 -8.93
CA LYS A 64 2.06 14.32 -7.73
C LYS A 64 1.11 14.21 -6.56
N LEU A 65 1.64 14.04 -5.36
CA LEU A 65 0.84 14.11 -4.14
C LEU A 65 0.40 15.55 -3.85
N ARG A 66 -0.87 15.86 -4.15
CA ARG A 66 -1.46 17.19 -3.95
C ARG A 66 -2.87 17.07 -3.37
N SER A 67 -3.19 17.92 -2.40
CA SER A 67 -4.50 17.92 -1.74
C SER A 67 -5.65 18.15 -2.70
N CYS A 68 -5.45 18.94 -3.76
CA CYS A 68 -6.49 19.28 -4.71
C CYS A 68 -6.89 18.17 -5.68
N THR A 69 -6.02 17.17 -5.91
CA THR A 69 -6.32 16.05 -6.82
C THR A 69 -6.42 14.71 -6.10
N LEU A 70 -5.99 14.63 -4.85
CA LEU A 70 -5.98 13.39 -4.08
C LEU A 70 -7.41 13.01 -3.64
N GLN A 71 -7.87 11.84 -4.10
CA GLN A 71 -9.15 11.27 -3.67
C GLN A 71 -8.99 10.43 -2.40
N GLN A 72 -7.92 9.62 -2.36
CA GLN A 72 -7.57 8.83 -1.18
C GLN A 72 -6.09 8.41 -1.21
N CYS A 73 -5.51 8.17 -0.04
CA CYS A 73 -4.26 7.44 0.07
C CYS A 73 -4.23 6.53 1.30
N ARG A 74 -3.46 5.46 1.18
CA ARG A 74 -3.19 4.49 2.25
C ARG A 74 -1.71 4.48 2.51
N ALA A 75 -1.30 4.90 3.70
CA ALA A 75 0.05 4.70 4.23
C ALA A 75 0.04 3.43 5.07
N PHE A 76 0.89 2.46 4.78
CA PHE A 76 0.78 1.12 5.35
C PHE A 76 2.11 0.49 5.71
N GLY A 77 2.06 -0.42 6.67
CA GLY A 77 3.16 -1.25 7.15
C GLY A 77 2.64 -2.56 7.73
N GLU A 78 3.57 -3.34 8.30
CA GLU A 78 3.28 -4.72 8.69
C GLU A 78 2.15 -4.82 9.71
N ASN A 79 2.03 -3.85 10.63
CA ASN A 79 1.10 -3.90 11.77
C ASN A 79 0.05 -2.77 11.77
N ALA A 80 0.11 -1.86 10.79
CA ALA A 80 -0.74 -0.69 10.80
C ALA A 80 -1.00 -0.13 9.39
N GLU A 81 -2.12 0.57 9.26
CA GLU A 81 -2.43 1.38 8.11
C GLU A 81 -3.12 2.68 8.52
N VAL A 82 -2.70 3.79 7.94
CA VAL A 82 -3.45 5.04 7.92
C VAL A 82 -4.07 5.23 6.55
N MET A 83 -5.40 5.30 6.49
CA MET A 83 -6.14 5.69 5.29
C MET A 83 -6.62 7.12 5.45
N LEU A 84 -6.33 7.96 4.47
CA LEU A 84 -6.81 9.33 4.32
C LEU A 84 -7.69 9.37 3.06
N TRP A 85 -8.88 9.96 3.14
CA TRP A 85 -9.79 10.07 1.99
C TRP A 85 -10.53 11.38 2.00
N GLN A 86 -10.84 11.88 0.81
CA GLN A 86 -11.63 13.08 0.60
C GLN A 86 -13.11 12.79 0.90
N SER A 87 -13.78 13.73 1.55
CA SER A 87 -15.24 13.76 1.73
C SER A 87 -15.77 15.18 1.48
N ASP A 88 -17.09 15.35 1.51
CA ASP A 88 -17.71 16.67 1.37
C ASP A 88 -17.30 17.66 2.48
N GLU A 89 -16.89 17.13 3.64
CA GLU A 89 -16.41 17.90 4.80
C GLU A 89 -14.88 18.10 4.80
N GLY A 90 -14.21 17.71 3.72
CA GLY A 90 -12.75 17.68 3.61
C GLY A 90 -12.16 16.30 3.89
N PHE A 91 -10.86 16.26 4.13
CA PHE A 91 -10.14 15.00 4.37
C PHE A 91 -10.54 14.37 5.71
N LYS A 92 -10.89 13.09 5.67
CA LYS A 92 -11.07 12.22 6.84
C LYS A 92 -9.96 11.18 6.87
N ALA A 93 -9.60 10.73 8.07
CA ALA A 93 -8.60 9.69 8.23
C ALA A 93 -8.97 8.66 9.29
N ARG A 94 -8.45 7.46 9.11
CA ARG A 94 -8.52 6.37 10.09
C ARG A 94 -7.18 5.67 10.20
N LEU A 95 -6.89 5.18 11.39
CA LEU A 95 -5.79 4.29 11.71
C LEU A 95 -6.35 2.91 12.04
N ILE A 96 -5.77 1.89 11.40
CA ILE A 96 -6.02 0.49 11.71
C ILE A 96 -4.74 -0.08 12.32
N LYS A 97 -4.86 -0.80 13.43
CA LYS A 97 -3.78 -1.56 14.06
C LYS A 97 -4.23 -2.97 14.38
N ASP A 98 -3.37 -3.93 14.11
CA ASP A 98 -3.69 -5.35 14.29
C ASP A 98 -2.51 -6.18 14.81
N GLU A 99 -1.55 -5.54 15.51
CA GLU A 99 -0.37 -6.21 16.08
C GLU A 99 -0.72 -7.30 17.11
N HIS A 100 -1.88 -7.19 17.76
CA HIS A 100 -2.38 -8.18 18.71
C HIS A 100 -3.11 -9.35 18.05
N LEU A 101 -3.41 -9.26 16.75
CA LEU A 101 -4.12 -10.32 16.02
C LEU A 101 -3.17 -11.42 15.57
N LYS A 102 -3.70 -12.64 15.54
CA LYS A 102 -3.00 -13.82 15.04
C LYS A 102 -3.42 -14.14 13.62
N ARG A 103 -2.71 -15.10 13.02
CA ARG A 103 -2.89 -15.49 11.62
C ARG A 103 -4.32 -15.95 11.31
N GLU A 104 -4.94 -16.62 12.25
CA GLU A 104 -6.30 -17.15 12.21
C GLU A 104 -7.40 -16.08 12.33
N ASP A 105 -7.06 -14.85 12.73
CA ASP A 105 -8.02 -13.76 12.92
C ASP A 105 -8.33 -12.99 11.61
N TYR A 106 -7.62 -13.28 10.51
CA TYR A 106 -7.79 -12.59 9.23
C TYR A 106 -7.51 -13.48 8.01
N ILE A 107 -8.14 -13.15 6.89
CA ILE A 107 -7.83 -13.77 5.59
C ILE A 107 -6.68 -12.98 4.94
N PRO A 108 -5.57 -13.63 4.57
CA PRO A 108 -4.54 -13.02 3.71
C PRO A 108 -5.01 -12.94 2.26
N GLU A 109 -4.58 -11.92 1.55
CA GLU A 109 -4.65 -11.90 0.09
C GLU A 109 -3.40 -11.23 -0.47
N ASP A 110 -2.74 -11.84 -1.45
CA ASP A 110 -1.62 -11.25 -2.15
C ASP A 110 -2.05 -10.87 -3.58
N GLN A 111 -2.33 -9.58 -3.78
CA GLN A 111 -2.79 -9.06 -5.06
C GLN A 111 -1.64 -8.93 -6.05
N ILE A 112 -1.86 -9.38 -7.28
CA ILE A 112 -0.87 -9.25 -8.37
C ILE A 112 -0.92 -7.82 -8.88
N LEU A 113 0.23 -7.13 -8.85
CA LEU A 113 0.36 -5.83 -9.50
C LEU A 113 0.79 -5.99 -10.96
N LEU A 114 0.41 -5.01 -11.79
CA LEU A 114 0.91 -4.90 -13.15
C LEU A 114 2.43 -4.74 -13.14
N GLY A 115 3.06 -5.20 -14.22
CA GLY A 115 4.50 -5.19 -14.40
C GLY A 115 5.09 -6.53 -14.77
N THR A 116 5.71 -6.59 -15.94
CA THR A 116 6.36 -7.81 -16.48
C THR A 116 7.85 -7.60 -16.72
N GLN A 117 8.33 -6.35 -16.69
CA GLN A 117 9.74 -6.02 -16.80
C GLN A 117 10.10 -4.72 -16.07
N ALA A 118 11.33 -4.66 -15.55
CA ALA A 118 11.94 -3.41 -15.12
C ALA A 118 12.50 -2.63 -16.33
N GLU A 119 12.21 -1.34 -16.39
CA GLU A 119 12.81 -0.42 -17.37
C GLU A 119 14.00 0.34 -16.75
N LYS A 120 13.86 0.81 -15.51
CA LYS A 120 14.87 1.61 -14.84
C LYS A 120 14.74 1.53 -13.33
N VAL A 121 15.86 1.49 -12.62
CA VAL A 121 15.92 1.62 -11.16
C VAL A 121 16.53 2.98 -10.82
N ARG A 122 15.93 3.70 -9.88
CA ARG A 122 16.45 4.95 -9.34
C ARG A 122 15.98 5.11 -7.90
N ASP A 123 16.91 5.46 -7.01
CA ASP A 123 16.66 5.57 -5.58
C ASP A 123 15.97 4.31 -5.05
N TYR A 124 14.83 4.45 -4.37
CA TYR A 124 14.06 3.35 -3.80
C TYR A 124 13.00 2.78 -4.76
N PHE A 125 13.05 3.15 -6.04
CA PHE A 125 11.98 2.86 -6.99
C PHE A 125 12.47 2.11 -8.22
N THR A 126 11.63 1.19 -8.69
CA THR A 126 11.75 0.57 -10.01
C THR A 126 10.62 1.07 -10.89
N LEU A 127 10.97 1.65 -12.03
CA LEU A 127 10.06 1.90 -13.14
C LEU A 127 9.80 0.57 -13.83
N VAL A 128 8.55 0.13 -13.79
CA VAL A 128 8.11 -1.16 -14.31
C VAL A 128 7.12 -0.91 -15.44
N SER A 129 7.22 -1.71 -16.51
CA SER A 129 6.24 -1.70 -17.59
C SER A 129 5.53 -3.03 -17.79
N ASP A 130 4.31 -2.95 -18.32
CA ASP A 130 3.42 -4.08 -18.55
C ASP A 130 3.35 -4.48 -20.02
N GLY A 131 3.72 -5.74 -20.30
CA GLY A 131 3.50 -6.36 -21.60
C GLY A 131 4.11 -5.58 -22.77
N SER A 132 3.34 -5.43 -23.84
CA SER A 132 3.68 -4.64 -25.04
C SER A 132 2.92 -3.30 -25.12
N GLN A 133 1.89 -3.10 -24.30
CA GLN A 133 1.02 -1.91 -24.34
C GLN A 133 1.61 -0.71 -23.59
N GLY A 134 2.72 -0.89 -22.87
CA GLY A 134 3.51 0.21 -22.33
C GLY A 134 2.89 0.92 -21.12
N LEU A 135 1.92 0.31 -20.44
CA LEU A 135 1.48 0.77 -19.12
C LEU A 135 2.69 0.77 -18.18
N ARG A 136 2.88 1.87 -17.46
CA ARG A 136 4.02 2.08 -16.57
C ARG A 136 3.56 2.50 -15.19
N HIS A 137 4.29 2.05 -14.19
CA HIS A 137 4.23 2.62 -12.84
C HIS A 137 5.61 2.56 -12.19
N ALA A 138 5.87 3.43 -11.21
CA ALA A 138 7.11 3.39 -10.43
C ALA A 138 6.79 2.86 -9.03
N VAL A 139 7.15 1.61 -8.77
CA VAL A 139 6.91 0.94 -7.49
C VAL A 139 8.08 1.18 -6.53
N PRO A 140 7.84 1.40 -5.22
CA PRO A 140 8.87 1.65 -4.23
C PRO A 140 9.53 0.34 -3.75
N LEU A 141 9.96 -0.47 -4.71
CA LEU A 141 10.74 -1.69 -4.52
C LEU A 141 11.92 -1.67 -5.47
N VAL A 142 13.02 -2.28 -5.02
CA VAL A 142 14.25 -2.51 -5.79
C VAL A 142 14.53 -4.01 -5.84
N ASP A 143 15.50 -4.41 -6.66
CA ASP A 143 15.96 -5.80 -6.78
C ASP A 143 14.85 -6.81 -7.13
N ILE A 144 13.86 -6.36 -7.90
CA ILE A 144 12.76 -7.20 -8.38
C ILE A 144 13.27 -8.13 -9.47
N GLU A 145 13.15 -9.44 -9.25
CA GLU A 145 13.47 -10.45 -10.25
C GLU A 145 12.31 -10.63 -11.23
N PHE A 146 12.57 -10.33 -12.51
CA PHE A 146 11.66 -10.60 -13.62
C PHE A 146 12.16 -11.79 -14.44
N ASP A 147 11.26 -12.68 -14.84
CA ASP A 147 11.58 -13.81 -15.70
C ASP A 147 11.58 -13.39 -17.16
N LYS A 148 12.80 -13.25 -17.72
CA LYS A 148 13.03 -12.93 -19.14
C LYS A 148 12.57 -14.04 -20.09
N ASN A 149 12.46 -15.28 -19.61
CA ASN A 149 12.10 -16.44 -20.41
C ASN A 149 10.57 -16.68 -20.45
N SER A 150 9.80 -16.03 -19.56
CA SER A 150 8.34 -16.19 -19.45
C SER A 150 7.52 -15.55 -20.58
N GLY A 151 8.15 -14.98 -21.62
CA GLY A 151 7.42 -14.27 -22.68
C GLY A 151 6.60 -13.08 -22.18
N LYS A 152 7.06 -12.39 -21.11
CA LYS A 152 6.36 -11.28 -20.43
C LYS A 152 5.02 -11.69 -19.79
N THR A 153 4.88 -12.93 -19.35
CA THR A 153 3.70 -13.38 -18.59
C THR A 153 3.95 -13.38 -17.08
N TYR A 154 5.21 -13.44 -16.66
CA TYR A 154 5.55 -13.45 -15.25
C TYR A 154 5.34 -12.07 -14.60
N ARG A 155 4.64 -12.09 -13.46
CA ARG A 155 4.29 -10.89 -12.67
C ARG A 155 4.80 -11.10 -11.25
N PRO A 156 5.97 -10.57 -10.87
CA PRO A 156 6.54 -10.82 -9.55
C PRO A 156 5.90 -9.99 -8.45
N LEU A 157 5.39 -8.80 -8.75
CA LEU A 157 4.95 -7.83 -7.76
C LEU A 157 3.67 -8.28 -7.04
N ARG A 158 3.68 -8.15 -5.71
CA ARG A 158 2.57 -8.52 -4.83
C ARG A 158 2.26 -7.38 -3.86
N LEU A 159 0.98 -7.07 -3.71
CA LEU A 159 0.47 -6.18 -2.67
C LEU A 159 -0.30 -7.04 -1.66
N SER A 160 0.24 -7.19 -0.47
CA SER A 160 -0.37 -7.99 0.59
C SER A 160 -1.47 -7.21 1.29
N VAL A 161 -2.62 -7.86 1.47
CA VAL A 161 -3.83 -7.35 2.10
C VAL A 161 -4.25 -8.32 3.21
N ARG A 162 -4.81 -7.78 4.29
CA ARG A 162 -5.52 -8.55 5.32
C ARG A 162 -6.99 -8.17 5.32
N HIS A 163 -7.85 -9.16 5.31
CA HIS A 163 -9.31 -9.02 5.38
C HIS A 163 -9.81 -9.51 6.74
N TYR A 164 -10.58 -8.68 7.41
CA TYR A 164 -11.18 -8.98 8.71
C TYR A 164 -12.65 -9.32 8.52
N ILE A 165 -13.07 -10.41 9.15
CA ILE A 165 -14.41 -10.96 9.02
C ILE A 165 -15.24 -10.54 10.23
N ASP A 166 -16.49 -10.17 10.00
CA ASP A 166 -17.51 -10.08 11.04
C ASP A 166 -18.62 -11.08 10.73
N CYS A 167 -19.27 -11.56 11.78
CA CYS A 167 -20.40 -12.47 11.66
C CYS A 167 -21.63 -11.80 12.26
N GLU A 168 -22.68 -11.64 11.45
CA GLU A 168 -23.98 -11.16 11.91
C GLU A 168 -24.61 -12.21 12.84
N GLN A 169 -24.91 -11.83 14.08
CA GLN A 169 -25.40 -12.77 15.09
C GLN A 169 -26.79 -13.32 14.77
N GLU A 170 -27.63 -12.52 14.12
CA GLU A 170 -29.02 -12.90 13.82
C GLU A 170 -29.14 -13.86 12.64
N THR A 171 -28.34 -13.65 11.59
CA THR A 171 -28.41 -14.40 10.33
C THR A 171 -27.34 -15.49 10.22
N GLY A 172 -26.27 -15.38 11.01
CA GLY A 172 -25.07 -16.20 10.88
C GLY A 172 -24.19 -15.85 9.67
N LEU A 173 -24.49 -14.74 8.96
CA LEU A 173 -23.76 -14.34 7.76
C LEU A 173 -22.36 -13.81 8.12
N ALA A 174 -21.33 -14.43 7.54
CA ALA A 174 -19.95 -13.95 7.60
C ALA A 174 -19.64 -13.04 6.41
N HIS A 175 -19.04 -11.88 6.66
CA HIS A 175 -18.63 -10.94 5.61
C HIS A 175 -17.32 -10.22 5.95
N ILE A 176 -16.60 -9.77 4.92
CA ILE A 176 -15.43 -8.91 5.09
C ILE A 176 -15.93 -7.49 5.36
N TYR A 177 -15.78 -7.02 6.60
CA TYR A 177 -16.20 -5.66 6.98
C TYR A 177 -15.06 -4.65 6.84
N LEU A 178 -13.81 -5.11 6.81
CA LEU A 178 -12.63 -4.25 6.75
C LEU A 178 -11.47 -4.96 6.07
N SER A 179 -10.71 -4.21 5.27
CA SER A 179 -9.46 -4.68 4.65
C SER A 179 -8.37 -3.63 4.83
N ARG A 180 -7.12 -4.03 5.02
CA ARG A 180 -5.96 -3.11 5.03
C ARG A 180 -4.80 -3.63 4.20
N LEU A 181 -4.02 -2.71 3.65
CA LEU A 181 -2.73 -3.00 3.04
C LEU A 181 -1.69 -3.28 4.14
N VAL A 182 -0.75 -4.16 3.82
CA VAL A 182 0.27 -4.63 4.76
C VAL A 182 1.67 -4.31 4.25
N LYS A 183 1.98 -4.77 3.04
CA LYS A 183 3.30 -4.61 2.45
C LYS A 183 3.24 -4.71 0.94
N LEU A 184 4.22 -4.10 0.32
CA LEU A 184 4.59 -4.30 -1.07
C LEU A 184 5.78 -5.25 -1.10
N THR A 185 5.71 -6.31 -1.89
CA THR A 185 6.71 -7.40 -1.90
C THR A 185 6.72 -8.10 -3.26
N THR A 186 7.50 -9.17 -3.40
CA THR A 186 7.51 -10.06 -4.56
C THR A 186 7.02 -11.46 -4.21
N GLU A 187 6.54 -12.19 -5.22
CA GLU A 187 6.17 -13.60 -5.07
C GLU A 187 7.30 -14.46 -4.50
N LYS A 188 8.55 -14.19 -4.93
CA LYS A 188 9.73 -14.89 -4.43
C LYS A 188 9.93 -14.69 -2.93
N GLU A 189 9.78 -13.46 -2.45
CA GLU A 189 9.87 -13.13 -1.02
C GLU A 189 8.77 -13.81 -0.20
N LEU A 190 7.55 -13.86 -0.73
CA LEU A 190 6.44 -14.60 -0.10
C LEU A 190 6.73 -16.09 -0.01
N ALA A 191 7.22 -16.70 -1.10
CA ALA A 191 7.57 -18.12 -1.13
C ALA A 191 8.73 -18.46 -0.18
N HIS A 192 9.69 -17.55 0.00
CA HIS A 192 10.77 -17.71 0.97
C HIS A 192 10.24 -17.65 2.40
N ALA A 193 9.41 -16.65 2.72
CA ALA A 193 8.81 -16.49 4.04
C ALA A 193 7.98 -17.73 4.43
N ALA A 194 7.18 -18.28 3.50
CA ALA A 194 6.38 -19.47 3.76
C ALA A 194 7.22 -20.70 4.17
N LYS A 195 8.43 -20.85 3.63
CA LYS A 195 9.35 -21.95 3.96
C LYS A 195 10.05 -21.78 5.31
N THR A 196 10.17 -20.56 5.81
CA THR A 196 10.81 -20.27 7.10
C THR A 196 9.89 -20.56 8.28
N TYR A 197 8.57 -20.56 8.06
CA TYR A 197 7.54 -20.80 9.09
C TYR A 197 6.85 -22.17 8.97
N SER A 198 7.35 -23.05 8.09
CA SER A 198 6.91 -24.45 7.92
C SER A 198 7.91 -25.41 8.56
#